data_AF-A0A3B8Y947-F1
#
_entry.id   AF-A0A3B8Y947-F1
#
_cell.length_a   1.000
_cell.length_b   1.000
_cell.length_c   1.000
_cell.angle_alpha   90.00
_cell.angle_beta   90.00
_cell.angle_gamma   90.00
#
_symmetry.space_group_name_H-M   'P 1'
#
loop_
_entity.id
_entity.type
_entity.pdbx_description
1 polymer ?
#
loop_
_entity_poly.entity_id
_entity_poly.type
_entity_poly.pdbx_seq_one_letter_code
_entity_poly.pdbx_strand_id
1 'polypeptide(L)'
;MKLKSSKNDKDEAEKFLTDVWLAIPKFSNNDQPQESSSNFEVVTEYHLENLLKTFQATKAYTEIEVKENFFNLITECNEKIQEIEPEQDFKIAVEWILPESLLSSPIDCWEYKKNRKIGGERRFFSVHIRSSQRLHICYRDCLQDWKNRWNFLVNHLQEIDESHYISAKQCNQKNDEDLGEVCYDDDKMIVGLNLSNDLQELENISYEELIIETGIPVALWSRAKPFNPNHLKDLDSLINPENKSVLNFDNLPKSIINMRASAKKNQPSHLGHHLCFLWENPYNYPLKTKFRM
;
A
#
# COMPACT_ATOMS: atom_id res chain seq x y z
N MET A 1 -8.05 6.85 -3.67
CA MET A 1 -7.71 8.23 -4.08
C MET A 1 -6.55 8.16 -5.07
N LYS A 2 -6.59 8.91 -6.18
CA LYS A 2 -5.51 8.94 -7.19
C LYS A 2 -4.92 10.36 -7.31
N LEU A 3 -3.59 10.49 -7.36
CA LEU A 3 -2.90 11.77 -7.63
C LEU A 3 -2.20 11.69 -9.01
N LYS A 4 -2.35 12.72 -9.87
CA LYS A 4 -1.59 12.87 -11.11
C LYS A 4 -0.92 14.23 -11.17
N SER A 5 0.41 14.25 -11.34
CA SER A 5 1.20 15.49 -11.43
C SER A 5 0.84 16.32 -12.66
N SER A 6 0.67 17.63 -12.48
CA SER A 6 0.78 18.61 -13.57
C SER A 6 1.93 19.56 -13.26
N LYS A 7 3.07 19.39 -13.93
CA LYS A 7 4.16 20.38 -13.87
C LYS A 7 3.72 21.65 -14.58
N ASN A 8 3.66 22.76 -13.85
CA ASN A 8 3.83 24.09 -14.41
C ASN A 8 5.19 24.60 -13.90
N ASP A 9 6.03 25.09 -14.82
CA ASP A 9 7.33 25.66 -14.48
C ASP A 9 7.18 26.88 -13.54
N LYS A 10 7.98 26.86 -12.46
CA LYS A 10 8.24 27.86 -11.39
C LYS A 10 7.51 27.61 -10.07
N ASP A 11 8.30 27.43 -8.99
CA ASP A 11 8.11 27.72 -7.54
C ASP A 11 6.72 27.61 -6.87
N GLU A 12 5.70 27.11 -7.56
CA GLU A 12 4.42 26.73 -6.98
C GLU A 12 4.50 25.28 -6.50
N ALA A 13 3.91 25.02 -5.33
CA ALA A 13 3.73 23.66 -4.84
C ALA A 13 3.08 22.79 -5.92
N GLU A 14 3.63 21.58 -6.12
CA GLU A 14 3.13 20.65 -7.13
C GLU A 14 1.64 20.36 -6.88
N LYS A 15 0.85 20.51 -7.95
CA LYS A 15 -0.60 20.28 -7.92
C LYS A 15 -0.93 18.99 -8.64
N PHE A 16 -1.94 18.30 -8.11
CA PHE A 16 -2.36 17.00 -8.58
C PHE A 16 -3.85 16.99 -8.90
N LEU A 17 -4.24 16.33 -9.99
CA LEU A 17 -5.64 15.95 -10.17
C LEU A 17 -5.96 14.83 -9.18
N THR A 18 -6.99 15.06 -8.36
CA THR A 18 -7.42 14.12 -7.32
C THR A 18 -8.76 13.50 -7.70
N ASP A 19 -8.77 12.19 -7.91
CA ASP A 19 -10.00 11.43 -8.19
C ASP A 19 -10.28 10.45 -7.04
N VAL A 20 -11.52 10.46 -6.54
CA VAL A 20 -11.89 9.77 -5.32
C VAL A 20 -13.19 8.99 -5.48
N TRP A 21 -13.10 7.72 -5.10
CA TRP A 21 -14.18 6.76 -5.24
C TRP A 21 -14.41 6.05 -3.91
N LEU A 22 -15.67 5.86 -3.56
CA LEU A 22 -16.13 4.93 -2.55
C LEU A 22 -16.51 3.62 -3.25
N ALA A 23 -15.97 2.50 -2.77
CA ALA A 23 -16.32 1.18 -3.25
C ALA A 23 -16.87 0.35 -2.08
N ILE A 24 -18.14 -0.06 -2.17
CA ILE A 24 -18.82 -0.86 -1.15
C ILE A 24 -19.02 -2.27 -1.71
N PRO A 25 -18.42 -3.31 -1.10
CA PRO A 25 -18.63 -4.70 -1.49
C PRO A 25 -20.11 -5.05 -1.50
N LYS A 26 -20.58 -5.75 -2.54
CA LYS A 26 -21.92 -6.35 -2.55
C LYS A 26 -21.83 -7.77 -2.02
N PHE A 27 -22.42 -8.03 -0.86
CA PHE A 27 -22.58 -9.39 -0.34
C PHE A 27 -23.93 -9.95 -0.78
N SER A 28 -23.95 -11.19 -1.30
CA SER A 28 -25.21 -11.93 -1.48
C SER A 28 -25.82 -12.21 -0.11
N ASN A 29 -27.14 -12.04 0.04
CA ASN A 29 -27.88 -12.24 1.30
C ASN A 29 -27.72 -13.62 1.98
N ASN A 30 -26.99 -14.56 1.40
CA ASN A 30 -26.70 -15.89 1.95
C ASN A 30 -25.28 -16.03 2.54
N ASP A 31 -24.42 -15.03 2.37
CA ASP A 31 -23.02 -15.09 2.80
C ASP A 31 -22.82 -14.12 3.98
N GLN A 32 -23.30 -14.50 5.16
CA GLN A 32 -22.85 -13.82 6.38
C GLN A 32 -21.38 -14.18 6.63
N PRO A 33 -20.48 -13.20 6.82
CA PRO A 33 -19.09 -13.49 7.15
C PRO A 33 -19.05 -14.21 8.50
N GLN A 34 -18.60 -15.47 8.52
CA GLN A 34 -18.25 -16.10 9.79
C GLN A 34 -17.01 -15.40 10.35
N GLU A 35 -17.09 -14.91 11.58
CA GLU A 35 -16.05 -14.10 12.25
C GLU A 35 -14.71 -14.82 12.48
N SER A 36 -14.52 -16.07 12.03
CA SER A 36 -13.44 -16.93 12.51
C SER A 36 -12.54 -17.57 11.46
N SER A 37 -12.50 -17.08 10.22
CA SER A 37 -11.48 -17.53 9.25
C SER A 37 -10.88 -16.36 8.49
N SER A 38 -9.55 -16.29 8.47
CA SER A 38 -8.74 -15.46 7.59
C SER A 38 -9.04 -15.79 6.13
N ASN A 39 -10.16 -15.29 5.60
CA ASN A 39 -10.55 -15.50 4.21
C ASN A 39 -10.36 -14.19 3.48
N PHE A 40 -9.31 -14.14 2.65
CA PHE A 40 -9.22 -13.20 1.54
C PHE A 40 -10.34 -13.55 0.53
N GLU A 41 -11.60 -13.30 0.90
CA GLU A 41 -12.73 -13.50 0.00
C GLU A 41 -12.56 -12.57 -1.20
N VAL A 42 -12.59 -13.18 -2.39
CA VAL A 42 -12.51 -12.46 -3.65
C VAL A 42 -13.87 -11.81 -3.90
N VAL A 43 -14.03 -10.58 -3.43
CA VAL A 43 -15.19 -9.75 -3.78
C VAL A 43 -15.07 -9.37 -5.25
N THR A 44 -16.07 -9.74 -6.05
CA THR A 44 -16.08 -9.48 -7.50
C THR A 44 -17.00 -8.33 -7.89
N GLU A 45 -17.91 -7.92 -6.99
CA GLU A 45 -18.88 -6.87 -7.24
C GLU A 45 -18.88 -5.80 -6.15
N TYR A 46 -18.91 -4.54 -6.57
CA TYR A 46 -19.02 -3.41 -5.65
C TYR A 46 -20.00 -2.38 -6.20
N HIS A 47 -20.63 -1.66 -5.27
CA HIS A 47 -21.26 -0.39 -5.54
C HIS A 47 -20.19 0.71 -5.53
N LEU A 48 -20.15 1.54 -6.59
CA LEU A 48 -19.13 2.57 -6.78
C LEU A 48 -19.77 3.96 -6.79
N GLU A 49 -19.27 4.84 -5.94
CA GLU A 49 -19.72 6.23 -5.86
C GLU A 49 -18.54 7.18 -6.00
N ASN A 50 -18.69 8.22 -6.81
CA ASN A 50 -17.68 9.27 -6.91
C ASN A 50 -17.91 10.31 -5.80
N LEU A 51 -16.84 10.65 -5.07
CA LEU A 51 -16.90 11.56 -3.92
C LEU A 51 -16.48 12.96 -4.33
N LEU A 52 -17.45 13.73 -4.81
CA LEU A 52 -17.24 15.03 -5.44
C LEU A 52 -17.46 16.23 -4.50
N LYS A 53 -17.98 16.05 -3.28
CA LYS A 53 -18.18 17.17 -2.32
C LYS A 53 -16.84 17.70 -1.84
N THR A 54 -15.89 16.81 -1.53
CA THR A 54 -14.57 17.18 -1.02
C THR A 54 -13.59 17.50 -2.14
N PHE A 55 -13.52 16.65 -3.17
CA PHE A 55 -12.59 16.81 -4.29
C PHE A 55 -13.35 16.89 -5.62
N GLN A 56 -13.21 18.01 -6.31
CA GLN A 56 -13.84 18.24 -7.61
C GLN A 56 -12.94 17.69 -8.72
N ALA A 57 -13.50 16.88 -9.62
CA ALA A 57 -12.74 16.18 -10.67
C ALA A 57 -11.93 17.11 -11.61
N THR A 58 -12.33 18.38 -11.75
CA THR A 58 -11.67 19.36 -12.63
C THR A 58 -10.68 20.27 -11.91
N LYS A 59 -10.55 20.15 -10.59
CA LYS A 59 -9.66 20.99 -9.78
C LYS A 59 -8.39 20.22 -9.43
N ALA A 60 -7.25 20.89 -9.54
CA ALA A 60 -5.97 20.38 -9.06
C ALA A 60 -5.74 20.83 -7.61
N TYR A 61 -5.13 19.96 -6.80
CA TYR A 61 -4.89 20.15 -5.37
C TYR A 61 -3.42 19.90 -5.03
N THR A 62 -2.86 20.68 -4.13
CA THR A 62 -1.56 20.42 -3.52
C THR A 62 -1.65 19.26 -2.52
N GLU A 63 -0.51 18.65 -2.17
CA GLU A 63 -0.46 17.62 -1.11
C GLU A 63 -1.04 18.14 0.22
N ILE A 64 -0.76 19.41 0.55
CA ILE A 64 -1.26 20.07 1.76
C ILE A 64 -2.79 20.16 1.73
N GLU A 65 -3.37 20.63 0.63
CA GLU A 65 -4.83 20.71 0.48
C GLU A 65 -5.48 19.33 0.57
N VAL A 66 -4.87 18.30 -0.04
CA VAL A 66 -5.38 16.92 0.04
C VAL A 66 -5.36 16.43 1.49
N LYS A 67 -4.26 16.66 2.20
CA LYS A 67 -4.12 16.29 3.61
C LYS A 67 -5.13 17.00 4.50
N GLU A 68 -5.28 18.32 4.35
CA GLU A 68 -6.22 19.12 5.15
C GLU A 68 -7.68 18.72 4.91
N ASN A 69 -8.01 18.31 3.69
CA ASN A 69 -9.35 17.87 3.33
C ASN A 69 -9.62 16.37 3.58
N PHE A 70 -8.63 15.59 4.01
CA PHE A 70 -8.81 14.15 4.21
C PHE A 70 -9.90 13.84 5.25
N PHE A 71 -10.00 14.64 6.31
CA PHE A 71 -11.08 14.47 7.30
C PHE A 71 -12.47 14.73 6.71
N ASN A 72 -12.61 15.74 5.85
CA ASN A 72 -13.85 16.03 5.14
C ASN A 72 -14.20 14.88 4.19
N LEU A 73 -13.21 14.31 3.50
CA LEU A 73 -13.41 13.14 2.65
C LEU A 73 -13.95 11.95 3.44
N ILE A 74 -13.37 11.64 4.60
CA ILE A 74 -13.88 10.56 5.46
C ILE A 74 -15.31 10.85 5.92
N THR A 75 -15.67 12.11 6.14
CA THR A 75 -17.03 12.51 6.51
C THR A 75 -18.00 12.25 5.36
N GLU A 76 -17.64 12.69 4.15
CA GLU A 76 -18.40 12.41 2.93
C GLU A 76 -18.56 10.91 2.67
N CYS A 77 -17.52 10.09 2.89
CA CYS A 77 -17.62 8.63 2.82
C CYS A 77 -18.70 8.08 3.77
N ASN A 78 -18.70 8.52 5.04
CA ASN A 78 -19.64 8.00 6.03
C ASN A 78 -21.09 8.41 5.70
N GLU A 79 -21.31 9.63 5.21
CA GLU A 79 -22.63 10.07 4.73
C GLU A 79 -23.13 9.16 3.60
N LYS A 80 -22.27 8.87 2.62
CA LYS A 80 -22.63 7.99 1.49
C LYS A 80 -22.91 6.56 1.92
N ILE A 81 -22.11 6.02 2.83
CA ILE A 81 -22.35 4.69 3.41
C ILE A 81 -23.71 4.66 4.11
N GLN A 82 -24.04 5.67 4.92
CA GLN A 82 -25.35 5.74 5.59
C GLN A 82 -26.53 5.86 4.63
N GLU A 83 -26.36 6.51 3.48
CA GLU A 83 -27.38 6.57 2.43
C GLU A 83 -27.64 5.19 1.78
N ILE A 84 -26.61 4.34 1.70
CA ILE A 84 -26.67 3.06 0.96
C ILE A 84 -26.97 1.88 1.89
N GLU A 85 -26.31 1.81 3.05
CA GLU A 85 -26.41 0.74 4.04
C GLU A 85 -26.47 1.31 5.49
N PRO A 86 -27.61 1.88 5.90
CA PRO A 86 -27.75 2.62 7.17
C PRO A 86 -27.57 1.78 8.44
N GLU A 87 -27.70 0.46 8.36
CA GLU A 87 -27.71 -0.44 9.52
C GLU A 87 -26.40 -1.22 9.73
N GLN A 88 -25.39 -1.02 8.87
CA GLN A 88 -24.11 -1.75 8.97
C GLN A 88 -22.97 -0.87 9.49
N ASP A 89 -22.22 -1.43 10.44
CA ASP A 89 -20.94 -0.90 10.86
C ASP A 89 -19.84 -1.31 9.88
N PHE A 90 -19.29 -0.35 9.13
CA PHE A 90 -18.20 -0.59 8.20
C PHE A 90 -16.84 -0.22 8.78
N LYS A 91 -15.83 -1.04 8.49
CA LYS A 91 -14.43 -0.65 8.62
C LYS A 91 -13.94 -0.11 7.29
N ILE A 92 -13.24 1.03 7.32
CA ILE A 92 -12.79 1.71 6.10
C ILE A 92 -11.40 1.21 5.73
N ALA A 93 -11.23 0.73 4.50
CA ALA A 93 -9.92 0.59 3.87
C ALA A 93 -9.61 1.85 3.05
N VAL A 94 -8.41 2.40 3.19
CA VAL A 94 -7.96 3.56 2.41
C VAL A 94 -6.89 3.10 1.43
N GLU A 95 -7.14 3.31 0.13
CA GLU A 95 -6.16 3.00 -0.92
C GLU A 95 -5.71 4.27 -1.65
N TRP A 96 -4.41 4.52 -1.60
CA TRP A 96 -3.74 5.61 -2.30
C TRP A 96 -3.07 5.07 -3.56
N ILE A 97 -3.40 5.63 -4.72
CA ILE A 97 -2.77 5.31 -6.00
C ILE A 97 -1.91 6.50 -6.40
N LEU A 98 -0.59 6.32 -6.34
CA LEU A 98 0.40 7.40 -6.42
C LEU A 98 1.36 7.23 -7.59
N PRO A 99 1.88 8.32 -8.18
CA PRO A 99 3.08 8.23 -9.00
C PRO A 99 4.27 7.73 -8.18
N GLU A 100 5.26 7.15 -8.86
CA GLU A 100 6.46 6.58 -8.23
C GLU A 100 7.18 7.57 -7.30
N SER A 101 7.27 8.83 -7.72
CA SER A 101 7.88 9.91 -6.94
C SER A 101 7.24 10.15 -5.58
N LEU A 102 6.02 9.68 -5.35
CA LEU A 102 5.26 9.83 -4.11
C LEU A 102 5.06 8.52 -3.34
N LEU A 103 5.61 7.39 -3.80
CA LEU A 103 5.46 6.10 -3.10
C LEU A 103 6.08 6.12 -1.70
N SER A 104 7.17 6.85 -1.54
CA SER A 104 7.83 7.07 -0.25
C SER A 104 7.24 8.23 0.55
N SER A 105 6.18 8.91 0.07
CA SER A 105 5.57 10.02 0.82
C SER A 105 4.91 9.54 2.11
N PRO A 106 4.97 10.32 3.21
CA PRO A 106 4.46 9.93 4.53
C PRO A 106 2.93 10.07 4.65
N ILE A 107 2.20 9.72 3.60
CA ILE A 107 0.74 9.89 3.53
C ILE A 107 0.00 8.95 4.49
N ASP A 108 0.56 7.77 4.75
CA ASP A 108 0.12 6.85 5.78
C ASP A 108 0.29 7.44 7.20
N CYS A 109 1.17 8.43 7.36
CA CYS A 109 1.40 9.13 8.62
C CYS A 109 0.61 10.45 8.75
N TRP A 110 -0.25 10.82 7.79
CA TRP A 110 -1.05 12.03 7.91
C TRP A 110 -2.02 11.94 9.09
N GLU A 111 -2.20 13.05 9.81
CA GLU A 111 -3.14 13.14 10.91
C GLU A 111 -4.56 13.36 10.36
N TYR A 112 -5.51 12.45 10.63
CA TYR A 112 -6.94 12.68 10.30
C TYR A 112 -7.70 13.34 11.45
N LYS A 113 -7.18 13.21 12.68
CA LYS A 113 -7.60 13.91 13.89
C LYS A 113 -6.33 14.25 14.67
N LYS A 114 -6.41 15.25 15.54
CA LYS A 114 -5.28 15.72 16.36
C LYS A 114 -4.54 14.54 17.01
N ASN A 115 -3.24 14.40 16.70
CA ASN A 115 -2.35 13.35 17.17
C ASN A 115 -2.73 11.90 16.76
N ARG A 116 -3.53 11.71 15.71
CA ARG A 116 -3.98 10.39 15.25
C ARG A 116 -3.66 10.19 13.77
N LYS A 117 -2.72 9.29 13.49
CA LYS A 117 -2.24 8.98 12.14
C LYS A 117 -3.16 7.97 11.45
N ILE A 118 -3.48 8.18 10.18
CA ILE A 118 -4.36 7.30 9.40
C ILE A 118 -3.85 5.84 9.41
N GLY A 119 -2.58 5.62 9.09
CA GLY A 119 -1.96 4.29 9.03
C GLY A 119 -1.66 3.63 10.39
N GLY A 120 -1.95 4.31 11.51
CA GLY A 120 -1.76 3.79 12.87
C GLY A 120 -3.06 3.55 13.64
N GLU A 121 -4.22 3.73 13.01
CA GLU A 121 -5.52 3.76 13.70
C GLU A 121 -6.41 2.58 13.33
N ARG A 122 -6.83 1.83 14.34
CA ARG A 122 -7.64 0.60 14.17
C ARG A 122 -9.00 0.80 13.51
N ARG A 123 -9.52 2.03 13.44
CA ARG A 123 -10.79 2.29 12.73
C ARG A 123 -10.64 2.08 11.22
N PHE A 124 -9.44 2.31 10.70
CA PHE A 124 -9.11 2.00 9.34
C PHE A 124 -8.70 0.53 9.32
N PHE A 125 -9.47 -0.28 8.59
CA PHE A 125 -9.16 -1.68 8.39
C PHE A 125 -7.75 -1.83 7.79
N SER A 126 -7.46 -0.98 6.81
CA SER A 126 -6.17 -0.93 6.15
C SER A 126 -5.89 0.43 5.53
N VAL A 127 -4.60 0.72 5.33
CA VAL A 127 -4.12 1.90 4.60
C VAL A 127 -3.03 1.41 3.66
N HIS A 128 -3.36 1.31 2.38
CA HIS A 128 -2.49 0.77 1.35
C HIS A 128 -2.00 1.89 0.43
N ILE A 129 -0.71 1.85 0.13
CA ILE A 129 -0.08 2.65 -0.92
C ILE A 129 0.10 1.72 -2.12
N ARG A 130 -0.28 2.20 -3.30
CA ARG A 130 -0.18 1.49 -4.57
C ARG A 130 0.46 2.38 -5.61
N SER A 131 1.23 1.78 -6.50
CA SER A 131 1.76 2.48 -7.66
C SER A 131 0.66 2.81 -8.65
N SER A 132 0.75 3.96 -9.31
CA SER A 132 -0.12 4.31 -10.43
C SER A 132 0.22 3.54 -11.71
N GLN A 133 1.39 2.87 -11.77
CA GLN A 133 1.78 2.04 -12.91
C GLN A 133 0.83 0.87 -13.16
N ARG A 134 0.12 0.40 -12.13
CA ARG A 134 -0.98 -0.58 -12.28
C ARG A 134 -2.12 -0.13 -13.21
N LEU A 135 -2.19 1.17 -13.50
CA LEU A 135 -3.16 1.75 -14.42
C LEU A 135 -2.59 1.94 -15.83
N HIS A 136 -1.27 1.72 -16.00
CA HIS A 136 -0.60 1.76 -17.27
C HIS A 136 -0.91 0.50 -18.08
N ILE A 137 -0.81 0.59 -19.41
CA ILE A 137 -1.12 -0.55 -20.29
C ILE A 137 -0.13 -1.71 -20.10
N CYS A 138 1.14 -1.40 -19.84
CA CYS A 138 2.21 -2.40 -19.64
C CYS A 138 1.99 -3.25 -18.37
N TYR A 139 1.21 -2.78 -17.39
CA TYR A 139 0.87 -3.62 -16.23
C TYR A 139 0.12 -4.90 -16.64
N ARG A 140 -0.54 -4.91 -17.80
CA ARG A 140 -1.19 -6.12 -18.32
C ARG A 140 -0.19 -7.23 -18.62
N ASP A 141 1.04 -6.87 -18.96
CA ASP A 141 2.07 -7.82 -19.36
C ASP A 141 2.58 -8.61 -18.16
N CYS A 142 2.64 -7.98 -16.97
CA CYS A 142 3.01 -8.64 -15.71
C CYS A 142 1.81 -9.04 -14.82
N LEU A 143 0.56 -8.73 -15.21
CA LEU A 143 -0.63 -8.99 -14.37
C LEU A 143 -0.77 -10.47 -13.98
N GLN A 144 -0.36 -11.39 -14.85
CA GLN A 144 -0.44 -12.81 -14.54
C GLN A 144 0.56 -13.19 -13.44
N ASP A 145 1.76 -12.62 -13.46
CA ASP A 145 2.81 -12.86 -12.45
C ASP A 145 2.38 -12.33 -11.09
N TRP A 146 1.82 -11.12 -11.07
CA TRP A 146 1.15 -10.55 -9.92
C TRP A 146 0.10 -11.49 -9.33
N LYS A 147 -0.79 -12.05 -10.16
CA LYS A 147 -1.82 -12.99 -9.70
C LYS A 147 -1.24 -14.29 -9.18
N ASN A 148 -0.22 -14.82 -9.84
CA ASN A 148 0.44 -16.06 -9.44
C ASN A 148 1.10 -15.90 -8.07
N ARG A 149 1.94 -14.88 -7.89
CA ARG A 149 2.62 -14.57 -6.62
C ARG A 149 1.62 -14.23 -5.52
N TRP A 150 0.56 -13.46 -5.82
CA TRP A 150 -0.49 -13.17 -4.84
C TRP A 150 -1.26 -14.42 -4.41
N ASN A 151 -1.68 -15.26 -5.35
CA ASN A 151 -2.38 -16.50 -5.05
C ASN A 151 -1.49 -17.43 -4.21
N PHE A 152 -0.20 -17.52 -4.54
CA PHE A 152 0.76 -18.27 -3.75
C PHE A 152 0.84 -17.71 -2.32
N LEU A 153 1.03 -16.39 -2.18
CA LEU A 153 1.07 -15.70 -0.88
C LEU A 153 -0.15 -16.05 0.00
N VAL A 154 -1.37 -15.88 -0.51
CA VAL A 154 -2.59 -16.05 0.30
C VAL A 154 -2.94 -17.51 0.58
N ASN A 155 -2.60 -18.44 -0.31
CA ASN A 155 -2.91 -19.86 -0.13
C ASN A 155 -1.88 -20.60 0.73
N HIS A 156 -0.65 -20.05 0.86
CA HIS A 156 0.47 -20.71 1.54
C HIS A 156 1.02 -19.89 2.73
N LEU A 157 0.23 -19.00 3.33
CA LEU A 157 0.67 -18.13 4.45
C LEU A 157 1.38 -18.85 5.60
N GLN A 158 1.04 -20.11 5.86
CA GLN A 158 1.62 -20.91 6.95
C GLN A 158 2.85 -21.73 6.52
N GLU A 159 3.23 -21.67 5.25
CA GLU A 159 4.33 -22.44 4.65
C GLU A 159 5.46 -21.53 4.12
N ILE A 160 5.17 -20.24 3.93
CA ILE A 160 6.13 -19.27 3.40
C ILE A 160 7.28 -19.06 4.40
N ASP A 161 8.49 -19.36 3.94
CA ASP A 161 9.75 -19.24 4.68
C ASP A 161 10.69 -18.21 4.04
N GLU A 162 11.93 -18.14 4.54
CA GLU A 162 12.96 -17.22 4.05
C GLU A 162 13.38 -17.45 2.58
N SER A 163 13.04 -18.58 1.96
CA SER A 163 13.39 -18.82 0.55
C SER A 163 12.50 -18.04 -0.42
N HIS A 164 11.31 -17.62 0.02
CA HIS A 164 10.31 -16.88 -0.76
C HIS A 164 10.35 -15.37 -0.49
N TYR A 165 11.37 -14.90 0.23
CA TYR A 165 11.43 -13.53 0.72
C TYR A 165 12.87 -12.99 0.77
N ILE A 166 13.05 -11.72 0.40
CA ILE A 166 14.37 -11.08 0.44
C ILE A 166 14.42 -10.08 1.60
N SER A 167 15.16 -10.42 2.66
CA SER A 167 15.36 -9.54 3.82
C SER A 167 16.15 -8.26 3.50
N ALA A 168 16.03 -7.25 4.35
CA ALA A 168 16.75 -5.97 4.24
C ALA A 168 18.25 -6.22 4.24
N LYS A 169 18.69 -7.16 5.08
CA LYS A 169 20.08 -7.61 5.14
C LYS A 169 20.55 -8.24 3.83
N GLN A 170 19.74 -9.10 3.19
CA GLN A 170 20.08 -9.70 1.90
C GLN A 170 20.12 -8.67 0.77
N CYS A 171 19.14 -7.76 0.72
CA CYS A 171 19.13 -6.65 -0.23
C CYS A 171 20.39 -5.79 -0.10
N ASN A 172 20.80 -5.46 1.13
CA ASN A 172 22.00 -4.65 1.36
C ASN A 172 23.34 -5.38 1.06
N GLN A 173 23.31 -6.68 0.74
CA GLN A 173 24.48 -7.47 0.35
C GLN A 173 24.55 -7.71 -1.16
N LYS A 174 23.49 -7.35 -1.90
CA LYS A 174 23.38 -7.51 -3.35
C LYS A 174 23.55 -6.16 -4.02
N ASN A 175 24.07 -6.17 -5.25
CA ASN A 175 23.86 -5.03 -6.14
C ASN A 175 22.44 -5.10 -6.74
N ASP A 176 22.04 -4.04 -7.41
CA ASP A 176 20.69 -3.91 -7.98
C ASP A 176 20.41 -4.94 -9.09
N GLU A 177 21.41 -5.31 -9.89
CA GLU A 177 21.29 -6.33 -10.96
C GLU A 177 21.04 -7.72 -10.35
N ASP A 178 21.85 -8.12 -9.36
CA ASP A 178 21.71 -9.37 -8.61
C ASP A 178 20.34 -9.46 -7.91
N LEU A 179 19.81 -8.32 -7.46
CA LEU A 179 18.50 -8.25 -6.84
C LEU A 179 17.39 -8.50 -7.87
N GLY A 180 17.51 -7.90 -9.06
CA GLY A 180 16.62 -8.16 -10.19
C GLY A 180 16.59 -9.63 -10.57
N GLU A 181 17.75 -10.26 -10.79
CA GLU A 181 17.84 -11.68 -11.16
C GLU A 181 17.15 -12.61 -10.15
N VAL A 182 17.32 -12.34 -8.84
CA VAL A 182 16.66 -13.13 -7.79
C VAL A 182 15.14 -12.94 -7.79
N CYS A 183 14.65 -11.74 -8.09
CA CYS A 183 13.22 -11.46 -8.14
C CYS A 183 12.51 -12.10 -9.35
N TYR A 184 13.23 -12.27 -10.46
CA TYR A 184 12.76 -12.95 -11.67
C TYR A 184 12.90 -14.49 -11.62
N ASP A 185 13.47 -15.04 -10.55
CA ASP A 185 13.61 -16.48 -10.37
C ASP A 185 12.26 -17.13 -10.02
N ASP A 186 11.57 -17.63 -11.04
CA ASP A 186 10.26 -18.27 -10.92
C ASP A 186 10.29 -19.54 -10.04
N ASP A 187 11.44 -20.19 -9.89
CA ASP A 187 11.55 -21.38 -9.03
C ASP A 187 11.41 -21.04 -7.54
N LYS A 188 11.73 -19.80 -7.14
CA LYS A 188 11.66 -19.34 -5.74
C LYS A 188 10.34 -18.69 -5.36
N MET A 189 9.51 -18.27 -6.31
CA MET A 189 8.24 -17.56 -6.06
C MET A 189 8.39 -16.47 -4.99
N ILE A 190 9.29 -15.51 -5.22
CA ILE A 190 9.51 -14.41 -4.27
C ILE A 190 8.21 -13.59 -4.13
N VAL A 191 7.64 -13.58 -2.92
CA VAL A 191 6.39 -12.88 -2.60
C VAL A 191 6.62 -11.58 -1.85
N GLY A 192 7.84 -11.32 -1.38
CA GLY A 192 8.14 -10.03 -0.81
C GLY A 192 9.61 -9.71 -0.64
N LEU A 193 9.88 -8.44 -0.39
CA LEU A 193 11.21 -7.98 -0.05
C LEU A 193 11.20 -6.81 0.95
N ASN A 194 12.34 -6.62 1.61
CA ASN A 194 12.66 -5.45 2.40
C ASN A 194 13.80 -4.69 1.74
N LEU A 195 13.63 -3.40 1.48
CA LEU A 195 14.71 -2.54 1.01
C LEU A 195 15.34 -1.78 2.16
N SER A 196 16.66 -1.70 2.12
CA SER A 196 17.47 -0.99 3.10
C SER A 196 17.26 0.53 3.06
N ASN A 197 17.04 1.06 1.86
CA ASN A 197 16.94 2.48 1.58
C ASN A 197 15.58 2.85 0.97
N ASP A 198 15.39 4.15 0.73
CA ASP A 198 14.27 4.63 -0.06
C ASP A 198 14.36 4.06 -1.48
N LEU A 199 13.21 3.73 -2.08
CA LEU A 199 13.12 3.29 -3.47
C LEU A 199 13.82 4.23 -4.46
N GLN A 200 13.82 5.53 -4.16
CA GLN A 200 14.45 6.54 -5.01
C GLN A 200 15.98 6.56 -4.91
N GLU A 201 16.57 5.77 -4.02
CA GLU A 201 18.03 5.68 -3.80
C GLU A 201 18.65 4.45 -4.47
N LEU A 202 17.87 3.64 -5.17
CA LEU A 202 18.39 2.57 -6.03
C LEU A 202 19.05 3.20 -7.27
N GLU A 203 20.26 2.75 -7.61
CA GLU A 203 21.09 3.40 -8.65
C GLU A 203 20.90 2.76 -10.03
N ASN A 204 20.71 1.43 -10.09
CA ASN A 204 20.70 0.66 -11.33
C ASN A 204 19.40 -0.13 -11.58
N ILE A 205 18.44 -0.08 -10.65
CA ILE A 205 17.11 -0.68 -10.85
C ILE A 205 16.03 0.27 -10.33
N SER A 206 15.01 0.51 -11.14
CA SER A 206 13.87 1.32 -10.75
C SER A 206 12.89 0.53 -9.87
N TYR A 207 12.02 1.24 -9.15
CA TYR A 207 10.90 0.60 -8.46
C TYR A 207 9.98 -0.14 -9.44
N GLU A 208 9.81 0.43 -10.65
CA GLU A 208 9.01 -0.17 -11.71
C GLU A 208 9.59 -1.54 -12.12
N GLU A 209 10.88 -1.60 -12.45
CA GLU A 209 11.54 -2.86 -12.82
C GLU A 209 11.55 -3.86 -11.65
N LEU A 210 11.83 -3.42 -10.43
CA LEU A 210 12.02 -4.34 -9.30
C LEU A 210 10.70 -4.88 -8.74
N ILE A 211 9.65 -4.07 -8.61
CA ILE A 211 8.40 -4.48 -7.94
C ILE A 211 7.25 -4.64 -8.93
N ILE A 212 7.12 -3.74 -9.90
CA ILE A 212 5.98 -3.77 -10.82
C ILE A 212 6.15 -4.85 -11.88
N GLU A 213 7.31 -4.91 -12.54
CA GLU A 213 7.56 -5.88 -13.61
C GLU A 213 7.72 -7.31 -13.06
N THR A 214 8.37 -7.47 -11.91
CA THR A 214 8.49 -8.78 -11.22
C THR A 214 7.19 -9.21 -10.55
N GLY A 215 6.21 -8.32 -10.35
CA GLY A 215 4.95 -8.68 -9.72
C GLY A 215 5.01 -9.05 -8.24
N ILE A 216 5.98 -8.50 -7.50
CA ILE A 216 6.14 -8.82 -6.07
C ILE A 216 5.05 -8.13 -5.23
N PRO A 217 4.20 -8.90 -4.52
CA PRO A 217 3.02 -8.35 -3.85
C PRO A 217 3.28 -7.63 -2.53
N VAL A 218 4.44 -7.85 -1.90
CA VAL A 218 4.76 -7.28 -0.59
C VAL A 218 6.12 -6.60 -0.63
N ALA A 219 6.18 -5.33 -0.26
CA ALA A 219 7.45 -4.66 -0.06
C ALA A 219 7.42 -3.75 1.17
N LEU A 220 8.49 -3.76 1.95
CA LEU A 220 8.73 -2.78 3.01
C LEU A 220 10.03 -2.05 2.74
N TRP A 221 10.07 -0.77 3.06
CA TRP A 221 11.30 0.00 2.98
C TRP A 221 11.26 1.17 3.94
N SER A 222 12.43 1.76 4.20
CA SER A 222 12.53 2.97 5.00
C SER A 222 12.69 4.20 4.12
N ARG A 223 11.84 5.21 4.32
CA ARG A 223 12.01 6.57 3.75
C ARG A 223 12.88 7.49 4.60
N ALA A 224 13.61 6.94 5.57
CA ALA A 224 14.40 7.74 6.50
C ALA A 224 15.59 8.39 5.78
N LYS A 225 15.68 9.72 5.86
CA LYS A 225 16.83 10.49 5.35
C LYS A 225 17.47 11.28 6.48
N PRO A 226 18.75 11.03 6.83
CA PRO A 226 19.65 10.02 6.24
C PRO A 226 19.28 8.58 6.64
N PHE A 227 19.89 7.61 5.93
CA PHE A 227 19.78 6.19 6.23
C PHE A 227 20.00 5.87 7.71
N ASN A 228 19.15 5.00 8.27
CA ASN A 228 19.25 4.54 9.65
C ASN A 228 19.48 3.02 9.67
N PRO A 229 20.69 2.54 10.04
CA PRO A 229 21.01 1.11 10.01
C PRO A 229 20.15 0.27 10.94
N ASN A 230 19.57 0.86 11.99
CA ASN A 230 18.64 0.14 12.87
C ASN A 230 17.36 -0.27 12.14
N HIS A 231 16.95 0.49 11.12
CA HIS A 231 15.75 0.17 10.35
C HIS A 231 15.89 -1.14 9.59
N LEU A 232 17.10 -1.57 9.20
CA LEU A 232 17.31 -2.88 8.57
C LEU A 232 16.81 -4.01 9.47
N LYS A 233 17.28 -3.99 10.72
CA LYS A 233 16.91 -5.00 11.71
C LYS A 233 15.43 -4.91 12.07
N ASP A 234 14.90 -3.69 12.19
CA ASP A 234 13.50 -3.47 12.53
C ASP A 234 12.56 -3.95 11.41
N LEU A 235 12.93 -3.74 10.14
CA LEU A 235 12.20 -4.26 8.97
C LEU A 235 12.20 -5.79 8.94
N ASP A 236 13.36 -6.42 9.13
CA ASP A 236 13.47 -7.88 9.16
C ASP A 236 12.74 -8.48 10.38
N SER A 237 12.67 -7.76 11.50
CA SER A 237 11.90 -8.18 12.68
C SER A 237 10.39 -8.07 12.48
N LEU A 238 9.90 -7.27 11.52
CA LEU A 238 8.46 -7.21 11.21
C LEU A 238 7.98 -8.48 10.50
N ILE A 239 8.83 -9.01 9.62
CA ILE A 239 8.53 -10.22 8.84
C ILE A 239 8.93 -11.50 9.58
N ASN A 240 9.97 -11.48 10.41
CA ASN A 240 10.42 -12.62 11.20
C ASN A 240 10.70 -12.26 12.68
N PRO A 241 9.68 -11.93 13.48
CA PRO A 241 9.85 -11.35 14.83
C PRO A 241 10.54 -12.27 15.85
N GLU A 242 10.48 -13.59 15.65
CA GLU A 242 11.00 -14.59 16.58
C GLU A 242 12.01 -15.54 15.89
N ASN A 243 12.52 -15.18 14.71
CA ASN A 243 13.42 -16.01 13.91
C ASN A 243 12.84 -17.43 13.68
N LYS A 244 11.57 -17.49 13.30
CA LYS A 244 10.83 -18.71 12.97
C LYS A 244 11.14 -19.15 11.55
N SER A 245 10.87 -20.43 11.28
CA SER A 245 10.90 -20.98 9.92
C SER A 245 9.80 -20.40 9.03
N VAL A 246 8.64 -20.08 9.60
CA VAL A 246 7.50 -19.50 8.88
C VAL A 246 7.44 -18.00 9.11
N LEU A 247 7.31 -17.24 8.03
CA LEU A 247 7.28 -15.77 8.04
C LEU A 247 5.91 -15.23 8.46
N ASN A 248 5.92 -14.03 9.02
CA ASN A 248 4.78 -13.38 9.66
C ASN A 248 3.81 -12.70 8.68
N PHE A 249 3.55 -13.26 7.49
CA PHE A 249 2.70 -12.62 6.48
C PHE A 249 1.25 -12.44 6.93
N ASP A 250 0.69 -13.41 7.66
CA ASP A 250 -0.70 -13.37 8.16
C ASP A 250 -0.96 -12.19 9.10
N ASN A 251 0.00 -11.87 9.99
CA ASN A 251 -0.12 -10.74 10.91
C ASN A 251 0.62 -9.48 10.44
N LEU A 252 1.26 -9.49 9.26
CA LEU A 252 2.10 -8.38 8.81
C LEU A 252 1.34 -7.05 8.78
N PRO A 253 0.14 -6.93 8.17
CA PRO A 253 -0.60 -5.66 8.17
C PRO A 253 -0.86 -5.11 9.58
N LYS A 254 -1.16 -5.98 10.54
CA LYS A 254 -1.36 -5.62 11.95
C LYS A 254 -0.06 -5.18 12.62
N SER A 255 1.05 -5.86 12.34
CA SER A 255 2.39 -5.48 12.81
C SER A 255 2.79 -4.10 12.30
N ILE A 256 2.51 -3.78 11.03
CA ILE A 256 2.75 -2.45 10.45
C ILE A 256 1.95 -1.36 11.18
N ILE A 257 0.65 -1.59 11.42
CA ILE A 257 -0.22 -0.65 12.17
C ILE A 257 0.37 -0.41 13.57
N ASN A 258 0.75 -1.47 14.28
CA ASN A 258 1.32 -1.37 15.62
C ASN A 258 2.66 -0.61 15.63
N MET A 259 3.54 -0.88 14.65
CA MET A 259 4.83 -0.18 14.49
C MET A 259 4.62 1.33 14.25
N ARG A 260 3.63 1.70 13.43
CA ARG A 260 3.26 3.11 13.20
C ARG A 260 2.67 3.77 14.44
N ALA A 261 1.83 3.04 15.17
CA ALA A 261 1.19 3.52 16.40
C ALA A 261 2.18 3.69 17.57
N SER A 262 3.24 2.88 17.64
CA SER A 262 4.28 3.00 18.68
C SER A 262 5.24 4.17 18.44
N ALA A 263 5.27 4.73 17.23
CA ALA A 263 6.16 5.82 16.86
C ALA A 263 5.75 7.14 17.52
N LYS A 264 6.37 7.46 18.66
CA LYS A 264 6.10 8.69 19.44
C LYS A 264 6.75 9.92 18.81
N LYS A 265 6.15 11.10 19.03
CA LYS A 265 6.67 12.40 18.52
C LYS A 265 8.08 12.73 19.01
N ASN A 266 8.48 12.25 20.19
CA ASN A 266 9.82 12.44 20.74
C ASN A 266 10.86 11.41 20.26
N GLN A 267 10.49 10.50 19.35
CA GLN A 267 11.37 9.50 18.75
C GLN A 267 11.34 9.64 17.22
N PRO A 268 11.88 10.74 16.66
CA PRO A 268 11.76 11.04 15.24
C PRO A 268 12.45 10.00 14.34
N SER A 269 13.41 9.25 14.85
CA SER A 269 14.13 8.18 14.14
C SER A 269 13.45 6.81 14.24
N HIS A 270 12.28 6.69 14.86
CA HIS A 270 11.58 5.41 15.00
C HIS A 270 11.06 4.93 13.63
N LEU A 271 11.27 3.64 13.28
CA LEU A 271 10.89 3.07 11.98
C LEU A 271 9.43 3.38 11.61
N GLY A 272 8.48 3.27 12.55
CA GLY A 272 7.08 3.61 12.31
C GLY A 272 6.75 5.02 11.78
N HIS A 273 7.68 6.00 11.84
CA HIS A 273 7.51 7.28 11.11
C HIS A 273 7.95 7.17 9.64
N HIS A 274 8.88 6.27 9.36
CA HIS A 274 9.60 6.11 8.10
C HIS A 274 9.23 4.83 7.34
N LEU A 275 8.28 4.05 7.85
CA LEU A 275 7.93 2.75 7.30
C LEU A 275 6.97 2.89 6.12
N CYS A 276 7.49 2.57 4.96
CA CYS A 276 6.69 2.38 3.77
C CYS A 276 6.27 0.91 3.66
N PHE A 277 5.04 0.70 3.20
CA PHE A 277 4.44 -0.62 3.11
C PHE A 277 3.59 -0.71 1.85
N LEU A 278 4.00 -1.62 0.97
CA LEU A 278 3.25 -2.06 -0.19
C LEU A 278 2.64 -3.43 0.12
N TRP A 279 1.34 -3.52 -0.10
CA TRP A 279 0.53 -4.73 0.04
C TRP A 279 -0.46 -4.77 -1.11
N GLU A 280 0.01 -5.30 -2.23
CA GLU A 280 -0.66 -5.10 -3.51
C GLU A 280 -1.38 -6.37 -3.98
N ASN A 281 -2.69 -6.39 -3.70
CA ASN A 281 -3.62 -7.37 -4.25
C ASN A 281 -3.96 -7.00 -5.72
N PRO A 282 -3.67 -7.86 -6.71
CA PRO A 282 -3.96 -7.60 -8.13
C PRO A 282 -5.45 -7.73 -8.48
N TYR A 283 -6.27 -8.31 -7.61
CA TYR A 283 -7.72 -8.39 -7.80
C TYR A 283 -8.46 -7.15 -7.31
N ASN A 284 -7.80 -6.28 -6.54
CA ASN A 284 -8.39 -5.00 -6.15
C ASN A 284 -8.40 -4.04 -7.35
N TYR A 285 -9.49 -3.27 -7.46
CA TYR A 285 -9.78 -2.24 -8.46
C TYR A 285 -8.58 -1.54 -9.13
N PRO A 286 -8.72 -1.16 -10.42
CA PRO A 286 -10.00 -0.80 -11.01
C PRO A 286 -10.62 -1.84 -11.94
N LEU A 287 -11.86 -2.26 -11.64
CA LEU A 287 -12.73 -2.84 -12.67
C LEU A 287 -12.80 -1.87 -13.86
N LYS A 288 -13.02 -2.46 -15.05
CA LYS A 288 -13.09 -1.83 -16.38
C LYS A 288 -14.05 -0.63 -16.46
N THR A 289 -13.77 0.50 -15.83
CA THR A 289 -14.19 1.79 -16.36
C THR A 289 -13.15 2.16 -17.40
N LYS A 290 -13.60 2.40 -18.63
CA LYS A 290 -12.77 3.04 -19.66
C LYS A 290 -12.33 4.38 -19.09
N PHE A 291 -11.16 4.43 -18.45
CA PHE A 291 -10.50 5.67 -18.15
C PHE A 291 -10.20 6.30 -19.50
N ARG A 292 -10.92 7.36 -19.84
CA ARG A 292 -10.51 8.24 -20.93
C ARG A 292 -9.18 8.84 -20.49
N MET A 293 -8.09 8.37 -21.11
CA MET A 293 -6.86 9.14 -21.20
C MET A 293 -7.14 10.43 -21.98
#